data_AF-A0A949XZ21-F1
#
_entry.id   AF-A0A949XZ21-F1
#
_cell.length_a   1.000
_cell.length_b   1.000
_cell.length_c   1.000
_cell.angle_alpha   90.00
_cell.angle_beta   90.00
_cell.angle_gamma   90.00
#
_symmetry.space_group_name_H-M   'P 1'
#
loop_
_entity.id
_entity.type
_entity.pdbx_description
1 polymer ?
#
loop_
_entity_poly.entity_id
_entity_poly.type
_entity_poly.pdbx_seq_one_letter_code
_entity_poly.pdbx_strand_id
1 'polypeptide(L)' 'MPVPAARIPVKLHKHVALIRTAEPLLTEELLARRTLARMIAGRLSDTVVLVRAEEEEAILDELRRMGHTPRVVR' A
#
# COMPACT_ATOMS: atom_id res chain seq x y z
N MET A 1 -21.40 -2.48 -36.97
CA MET A 1 -20.56 -3.47 -36.27
C MET A 1 -20.16 -2.89 -34.92
N PRO A 2 -20.48 -3.52 -33.78
CA PRO A 2 -20.01 -3.03 -32.49
C PRO A 2 -18.50 -3.29 -32.38
N VAL A 3 -17.75 -2.27 -31.98
CA VAL A 3 -16.30 -2.35 -31.79
C VAL A 3 -16.04 -3.25 -30.57
N PRO A 4 -15.15 -4.26 -30.64
CA PRO A 4 -14.83 -5.07 -29.47
C PRO A 4 -14.30 -4.17 -28.37
N ALA A 5 -14.93 -4.20 -27.19
CA ALA A 5 -14.45 -3.44 -26.04
C ALA A 5 -13.01 -3.87 -25.72
N ALA A 6 -12.06 -2.94 -25.82
CA ALA A 6 -10.67 -3.19 -25.52
C ALA A 6 -10.56 -3.70 -24.07
N ARG A 7 -9.98 -4.89 -23.88
CA ARG A 7 -9.75 -5.43 -22.54
C ARG A 7 -8.73 -4.55 -21.82
N ILE A 8 -9.16 -3.84 -20.78
CA ILE A 8 -8.27 -3.11 -19.90
C ILE A 8 -7.48 -4.15 -19.08
N PRO A 9 -6.14 -4.16 -19.14
CA PRO A 9 -5.36 -5.04 -18.29
C PRO A 9 -5.52 -4.60 -16.84
N VAL A 10 -6.21 -5.42 -16.04
CA VAL A 10 -6.46 -5.17 -14.62
C VAL A 10 -5.63 -6.12 -13.76
N LYS A 11 -5.05 -5.59 -12.68
CA LYS A 11 -4.37 -6.39 -11.65
C LYS A 11 -5.25 -6.46 -10.42
N LEU A 12 -5.76 -7.66 -10.11
CA LEU A 12 -6.59 -7.89 -8.94
C LEU A 12 -5.71 -8.36 -7.78
N HIS A 13 -5.64 -7.54 -6.73
CA HIS A 13 -5.05 -7.94 -5.45
C HIS A 13 -6.16 -8.40 -4.50
N LYS A 14 -5.99 -9.57 -3.87
CA LYS A 14 -6.89 -10.10 -2.83
C LYS A 14 -6.12 -10.22 -1.52
N HIS A 15 -6.82 -10.18 -0.40
CA HIS A 15 -6.23 -10.31 0.95
C HIS A 15 -5.12 -9.26 1.19
N VAL A 16 -5.47 -7.99 0.99
CA VAL A 16 -4.58 -6.86 1.21
C VAL A 16 -5.24 -5.85 2.13
N ALA A 17 -4.44 -5.15 2.91
CA ALA A 17 -4.84 -4.00 3.71
C ALA A 17 -4.49 -2.70 2.97
N LEU A 18 -5.27 -1.64 3.23
CA LEU A 18 -4.96 -0.29 2.77
C LEU A 18 -4.47 0.52 3.95
N ILE A 19 -3.26 1.07 3.83
CA ILE A 19 -2.70 1.96 4.84
C ILE A 19 -2.57 3.34 4.24
N ARG A 20 -3.13 4.33 4.93
CA ARG A 20 -2.92 5.74 4.63
C ARG A 20 -1.79 6.29 5.52
N THR A 21 -0.74 6.81 4.88
CA THR A 21 0.30 7.59 5.55
C THR A 21 -0.15 9.03 5.75
N ALA A 22 0.46 9.73 6.71
CA ALA A 22 0.12 11.14 6.98
C ALA A 22 0.47 12.06 5.80
N GLU A 23 1.60 11.80 5.14
CA GLU A 23 2.13 12.61 4.05
C GLU A 23 2.88 11.76 3.00
N PRO A 24 3.13 12.31 1.79
CA PRO A 24 3.80 11.59 0.72
C PRO A 24 5.22 11.13 1.04
N LEU A 25 6.00 11.96 1.74
CA LEU A 25 7.39 11.66 2.12
C LEU A 25 7.48 10.34 2.90
N LEU A 26 6.54 10.10 3.82
CA LEU A 26 6.49 8.85 4.57
C LEU A 26 6.25 7.63 3.68
N THR A 27 5.42 7.75 2.64
CA THR A 27 5.24 6.65 1.68
C THR A 27 6.54 6.37 0.93
N GLU A 28 7.31 7.39 0.56
CA GLU A 28 8.61 7.23 -0.09
C GLU A 28 9.64 6.59 0.83
N GLU A 29 9.69 6.99 2.10
CA GLU A 29 10.57 6.39 3.10
C GLU A 29 10.27 4.89 3.33
N LEU A 30 8.99 4.52 3.36
CA LEU A 30 8.58 3.11 3.45
C LEU A 30 9.08 2.30 2.25
N LEU A 31 8.96 2.85 1.04
CA LEU A 31 9.39 2.19 -0.19
C LEU A 31 10.91 2.15 -0.34
N ALA A 32 11.63 3.12 0.22
CA ALA A 32 13.10 3.15 0.22
C ALA A 32 13.72 2.10 1.15
N ARG A 33 13.00 1.71 2.21
CA ARG A 33 13.45 0.68 3.17
C ARG A 33 13.08 -0.71 2.64
N ARG A 34 14.09 -1.47 2.20
CA ARG A 34 13.91 -2.80 1.59
C ARG A 34 13.03 -3.77 2.39
N THR A 35 13.11 -3.75 3.72
CA THR A 35 12.32 -4.62 4.60
C THR A 35 10.84 -4.28 4.53
N LEU A 36 10.48 -2.99 4.57
CA LEU A 36 9.10 -2.50 4.52
C LEU A 36 8.53 -2.54 3.11
N ALA A 37 9.35 -2.23 2.11
CA ALA A 37 8.96 -2.31 0.70
C ALA A 37 8.51 -3.73 0.29
N ARG A 38 9.05 -4.79 0.90
CA ARG A 38 8.63 -6.17 0.65
C ARG A 38 7.21 -6.49 1.16
N MET A 39 6.77 -5.79 2.19
CA MET A 39 5.43 -5.91 2.78
C MET A 39 4.36 -5.20 1.93
N ILE A 40 4.79 -4.23 1.11
CA ILE A 40 3.93 -3.43 0.24
C ILE A 40 3.72 -4.15 -1.10
N ALA A 41 2.47 -4.42 -1.44
CA ALA A 41 2.05 -5.00 -2.71
C ALA A 41 1.93 -3.97 -3.85
N GLY A 42 1.81 -2.69 -3.52
CA GLY A 42 1.79 -1.58 -4.47
C GLY A 42 1.44 -0.24 -3.83
N ARG A 43 1.61 0.85 -4.58
CA ARG A 43 1.17 2.21 -4.21
C ARG A 43 -0.09 2.55 -5.03
N LEU A 44 -1.14 3.03 -4.36
CA LEU A 44 -2.38 3.45 -5.03
C LEU A 44 -2.45 4.96 -5.22
N SER A 45 -1.85 5.73 -4.32
CA SER A 45 -1.73 7.18 -4.41
C SER A 45 -0.51 7.67 -3.64
N ASP A 46 -0.32 8.98 -3.56
CA ASP A 46 0.86 9.51 -2.89
C ASP A 46 0.95 9.17 -1.40
N THR A 47 -0.19 8.92 -0.77
CA THR A 47 -0.32 8.63 0.67
C THR A 47 -1.00 7.30 0.97
N VAL A 48 -1.33 6.50 -0.05
CA VAL A 48 -2.03 5.21 0.14
C VAL A 48 -1.22 4.08 -0.47
N VAL A 49 -0.90 3.11 0.38
CA VAL A 49 -0.18 1.89 0.01
C VAL A 49 -1.06 0.65 0.25
N LEU A 50 -0.88 -0.32 -0.65
CA LEU A 50 -1.45 -1.65 -0.59
C LEU A 50 -0.47 -2.53 0.18
N VAL A 51 -0.88 -3.11 1.30
CA VAL A 51 -0.05 -3.96 2.16
C VAL A 51 -0.61 -5.38 2.12
N ARG A 52 0.27 -6.39 2.14
CA ARG A 52 -0.15 -7.78 2.26
C ARG A 52 -0.82 -7.99 3.63
N ALA A 53 -1.98 -8.66 3.69
CA ALA A 53 -2.72 -8.79 4.93
C ALA A 53 -1.89 -9.47 6.05
N GLU A 54 -1.02 -10.41 5.70
CA GLU A 54 -0.13 -11.08 6.65
C GLU A 54 0.95 -10.16 7.26
N GLU A 55 1.20 -9.00 6.65
CA GLU A 55 2.21 -8.03 7.09
C GLU A 55 1.57 -6.78 7.72
N GLU A 56 0.24 -6.71 7.83
CA GLU A 56 -0.49 -5.51 8.29
C GLU A 56 -0.04 -5.07 9.67
N GLU A 57 -0.01 -5.98 10.66
CA GLU A 57 0.42 -5.62 12.01
C GLU A 57 1.89 -5.21 12.05
N ALA A 58 2.75 -5.93 11.32
CA ALA A 58 4.19 -5.67 11.31
C ALA A 58 4.52 -4.27 10.78
N ILE A 59 3.86 -3.83 9.70
CA ILE A 59 4.08 -2.49 9.16
C ILE A 59 3.47 -1.40 10.05
N LEU A 60 2.34 -1.66 10.71
CA LEU A 60 1.72 -0.72 11.65
C LEU A 60 2.61 -0.51 12.88
N ASP A 61 3.21 -1.57 13.40
CA ASP A 61 4.13 -1.50 14.54
C ASP A 61 5.41 -0.75 14.18
N GLU A 62 5.98 -0.98 13.00
CA GLU A 62 7.16 -0.22 12.58
C GLU A 62 6.83 1.27 12.40
N LEU A 63 5.69 1.60 11.78
CA LEU A 63 5.24 2.98 11.63
C LEU A 63 5.05 3.68 12.98
N ARG A 64 4.52 2.98 13.98
CA ARG A 64 4.41 3.49 15.35
C ARG A 64 5.78 3.72 15.98
N ARG A 65 6.74 2.80 15.79
CA ARG A 65 8.13 2.95 16.28
C ARG A 65 8.86 4.12 15.63
N MET A 66 8.53 4.43 14.39
CA MET A 66 9.04 5.60 13.67
C MET A 66 8.38 6.91 14.13
N GLY A 67 7.41 6.87 15.05
CA GLY A 67 6.72 8.05 15.57
C GLY A 67 5.51 8.49 14.74
N HIS A 68 5.05 7.66 13.81
CA HIS A 68 3.89 7.96 12.97
C HIS A 68 2.59 7.35 13.53
N THR A 69 1.46 7.92 13.11
CA THR A 69 0.12 7.42 13.47
C THR A 69 -0.60 6.90 12.22
N PRO A 70 -0.29 5.68 11.77
CA PRO A 70 -0.91 5.13 10.57
C PRO A 70 -2.40 4.88 10.75
N ARG A 71 -3.17 5.07 9.68
CA ARG A 71 -4.60 4.74 9.64
C ARG A 71 -4.86 3.61 8.65
N VAL A 72 -5.46 2.55 9.15
CA VAL A 72 -6.03 1.49 8.29
C VAL A 72 -7.28 2.05 7.64
N VAL A 73 -7.34 1.96 6.32
CA VAL A 73 -8.52 2.31 5.52
C VAL A 73 -9.21 0.99 5.16
N ARG A 74 -10.47 0.84 5.55
CA ARG A 74 -11.29 -0.33 5.18
C ARG A 74 -12.16 -0.01 3.99
#